data_AF-D7B1C1-F1
#
_entry.id   AF-D7B1C1-F1
#
_cell.length_a   1.000
_cell.length_b   1.000
_cell.length_c   1.000
_cell.angle_alpha   90.00
_cell.angle_beta   90.00
_cell.angle_gamma   90.00
#
_symmetry.space_group_name_H-M   'P 1'
#
loop_
_entity.id
_entity.type
_entity.pdbx_description
1 polymer ?
#
loop_
_entity_poly.entity_id
_entity_poly.type
_entity_poly.pdbx_seq_one_letter_code
_entity_poly.pdbx_strand_id
1 'polypeptide(L)'
;MDPYSPVPELNLLRALEERAAGDFVADGFETLDYDDPEQLAGWPEDPAFRSRLIPFALANGSGSVYALWRHDDREDPADLPVVVLGDEGAVAVVSENPRGLVLLLGADSEIGVDHGYPPYLRGEPQDEDGPRRARYRAWLQEHFGRGLPTDAEVSAVLEGARDRHGEPFARWAGRYLAS
;
A
#
# COMPACT_ATOMS: atom_id res chain seq x y z
N MET A 1 10.75 23.41 1.65
CA MET A 1 9.72 22.47 2.14
C MET A 1 10.43 21.16 2.26
N ASP A 2 10.42 20.58 3.45
CA ASP A 2 10.95 19.24 3.66
C ASP A 2 10.03 18.23 2.96
N PRO A 3 10.57 17.10 2.46
CA PRO A 3 9.75 16.09 1.81
C PRO A 3 8.74 15.51 2.81
N TYR A 4 7.58 15.08 2.30
CA TYR A 4 6.53 14.43 3.08
C TYR A 4 7.02 13.14 3.76
N SER A 5 7.87 12.38 3.07
CA SER A 5 8.49 11.16 3.61
C SER A 5 9.93 11.00 3.12
N PRO A 6 10.75 10.13 3.72
CA PRO A 6 12.04 9.74 3.16
C PRO A 6 11.92 8.86 1.89
N VAL A 7 10.73 8.34 1.56
CA VAL A 7 10.51 7.44 0.44
C VAL A 7 10.15 8.23 -0.84
N PRO A 8 10.98 8.19 -1.90
CA PRO A 8 10.73 8.95 -3.11
C PRO A 8 9.36 8.70 -3.74
N GLU A 9 8.93 7.44 -3.83
CA GLU A 9 7.65 7.03 -4.43
C GLU A 9 6.46 7.62 -3.68
N LEU A 10 6.50 7.67 -2.35
CA LEU A 10 5.41 8.23 -1.55
C LEU A 10 5.30 9.76 -1.72
N ASN A 11 6.44 10.45 -1.89
CA ASN A 11 6.42 11.88 -2.23
C ASN A 11 5.81 12.13 -3.62
N LEU A 12 6.10 11.26 -4.59
CA LEU A 12 5.51 11.37 -5.93
C LEU A 12 4.00 11.11 -5.91
N LEU A 13 3.53 10.15 -5.12
CA LEU A 13 2.10 9.87 -4.92
C LEU A 13 1.40 11.06 -4.25
N ARG A 14 1.97 11.61 -3.17
CA ARG A 14 1.42 12.80 -2.50
C ARG A 14 1.28 13.98 -3.46
N ALA A 15 2.31 14.24 -4.27
CA ALA A 15 2.26 15.29 -5.28
C ALA A 15 1.21 15.05 -6.37
N LEU A 16 0.94 13.78 -6.73
CA LEU A 16 -0.11 13.42 -7.68
C LEU A 16 -1.51 13.68 -7.09
N GLU A 17 -1.72 13.38 -5.81
CA GLU A 17 -2.98 13.66 -5.10
C GLU A 17 -3.23 15.15 -4.94
N GLU A 18 -2.21 15.93 -4.59
CA GLU A 18 -2.33 17.39 -4.53
C GLU A 18 -2.74 17.99 -5.88
N ARG A 19 -2.23 17.44 -6.99
CA ARG A 19 -2.63 17.81 -8.36
C ARG A 19 -4.04 17.33 -8.72
N ALA A 20 -4.56 16.31 -8.05
CA ALA A 20 -5.91 15.80 -8.24
C ALA A 20 -7.00 16.76 -7.78
N ALA A 21 -6.64 17.71 -6.90
CA ALA A 21 -7.55 18.70 -6.34
C ALA A 21 -8.82 18.10 -5.70
N GLY A 22 -8.65 17.00 -4.93
CA GLY A 22 -9.74 16.35 -4.17
C GLY A 22 -10.38 15.14 -4.85
N ASP A 23 -9.85 14.70 -5.99
CA ASP A 23 -10.17 13.40 -6.60
C ASP A 23 -9.14 12.34 -6.17
N PHE A 24 -9.56 11.08 -6.05
CA PHE A 24 -8.64 9.98 -5.75
C PHE A 24 -7.70 9.74 -6.94
N VAL A 25 -6.46 9.30 -6.67
CA VAL A 25 -5.50 8.93 -7.73
C VAL A 25 -5.65 7.46 -8.14
N ALA A 26 -6.10 6.63 -7.21
CA ALA A 26 -6.48 5.25 -7.38
C ALA A 26 -7.64 4.95 -6.41
N ASP A 27 -8.50 4.02 -6.75
CA ASP A 27 -9.70 3.72 -5.96
C ASP A 27 -9.37 3.40 -4.48
N GLY A 28 -10.01 4.13 -3.57
CA GLY A 28 -9.84 4.00 -2.11
C GLY A 28 -8.46 4.37 -1.54
N PHE A 29 -7.50 4.83 -2.37
CA PHE A 29 -6.19 5.27 -1.91
C PHE A 29 -6.21 6.75 -1.53
N GLU A 30 -5.72 7.07 -0.33
CA GLU A 30 -5.51 8.44 0.15
C GLU A 30 -4.25 8.52 0.99
N THR A 31 -3.31 9.43 0.69
CA THR A 31 -2.14 9.61 1.58
C THR A 31 -2.52 10.27 2.89
N LEU A 32 -2.00 9.71 3.97
CA LEU A 32 -2.14 10.21 5.34
C LEU A 32 -0.81 10.81 5.81
N ASP A 33 -0.73 11.35 7.02
CA ASP A 33 0.55 11.86 7.56
C ASP A 33 1.57 10.72 7.76
N TYR A 34 2.80 10.89 7.30
CA TYR A 34 3.78 9.80 7.32
C TYR A 34 4.20 9.44 8.76
N ASP A 35 4.15 8.14 9.09
CA ASP A 35 4.52 7.58 10.41
C ASP A 35 3.69 8.13 11.58
N ASP A 36 2.46 8.59 11.33
CA ASP A 36 1.57 9.05 12.39
C ASP A 36 0.93 7.84 13.12
N PRO A 37 1.20 7.64 14.42
CA PRO A 37 0.67 6.52 15.18
C PRO A 37 -0.86 6.54 15.32
N GLU A 38 -1.54 7.68 15.13
CA GLU A 38 -3.01 7.74 15.16
C GLU A 38 -3.65 6.86 14.07
N GLN A 39 -2.94 6.62 12.97
CA GLN A 39 -3.38 5.74 11.87
C GLN A 39 -3.39 4.26 12.23
N LEU A 40 -2.75 3.89 13.35
CA LEU A 40 -2.78 2.54 13.90
C LEU A 40 -3.82 2.41 15.02
N ALA A 41 -4.76 3.35 15.15
CA ALA A 41 -5.88 3.22 16.07
C ALA A 41 -6.67 1.93 15.78
N GLY A 42 -6.99 1.17 16.84
CA GLY A 42 -7.65 -0.14 16.72
C GLY A 42 -6.70 -1.33 16.54
N TRP A 43 -5.40 -1.10 16.31
CA TRP A 43 -4.36 -2.13 16.32
C TRP A 43 -3.65 -2.23 17.67
N PRO A 44 -2.90 -3.33 17.93
CA PRO A 44 -2.18 -3.50 19.20
C PRO A 44 -1.31 -2.30 19.59
N GLU A 45 -1.43 -1.89 20.85
CA GLU A 45 -0.68 -0.79 21.45
C GLU A 45 0.78 -1.16 21.79
N ASP A 46 1.15 -2.44 21.65
CA ASP A 46 2.47 -2.96 22.01
C ASP A 46 3.58 -2.22 21.23
N PRO A 47 4.56 -1.60 21.91
CA PRO A 47 5.65 -0.89 21.26
C PRO A 47 6.45 -1.74 20.26
N ALA A 48 6.59 -3.05 20.52
CA ALA A 48 7.27 -3.97 19.62
C ALA A 48 6.46 -4.28 18.36
N PHE A 49 5.13 -4.17 18.41
CA PHE A 49 4.27 -4.21 17.24
C PHE A 49 4.36 -2.89 16.46
N ARG A 50 4.16 -1.77 17.15
CA ARG A 50 4.10 -0.43 16.52
C ARG A 50 5.40 0.00 15.88
N SER A 51 6.54 -0.20 16.55
CA SER A 51 7.84 0.21 16.02
C SER A 51 8.22 -0.46 14.69
N ARG A 52 7.54 -1.55 14.33
CA ARG A 52 7.75 -2.31 13.10
C ARG A 52 6.87 -1.85 11.93
N LEU A 53 5.94 -0.93 12.15
CA LEU A 53 5.01 -0.43 11.15
C LEU A 53 5.20 1.07 10.97
N ILE A 54 5.18 1.52 9.72
CA ILE A 54 5.21 2.94 9.35
C ILE A 54 3.95 3.21 8.51
N PRO A 55 2.85 3.67 9.09
CA PRO A 55 1.63 3.95 8.33
C PRO A 55 1.82 5.18 7.43
N PHE A 56 1.15 5.19 6.27
CA PHE A 56 1.28 6.31 5.32
C PHE A 56 0.07 6.59 4.41
N ALA A 57 -0.91 5.68 4.31
CA ALA A 57 -2.06 5.87 3.44
C ALA A 57 -3.26 5.01 3.84
N LEU A 58 -4.47 5.42 3.46
CA LEU A 58 -5.62 4.54 3.39
C LEU A 58 -5.47 3.57 2.20
N ALA A 59 -5.90 2.33 2.42
CA ALA A 59 -5.87 1.27 1.42
C ALA A 59 -7.21 1.04 0.72
N ASN A 60 -8.30 1.46 1.37
CA ASN A 60 -9.66 1.40 0.84
C ASN A 60 -10.57 2.38 1.58
N GLY A 61 -11.81 2.55 1.07
CA GLY A 61 -12.82 3.42 1.66
C GLY A 61 -13.42 2.94 2.98
N SER A 62 -13.08 1.73 3.47
CA SER A 62 -13.59 1.21 4.75
C SER A 62 -12.66 1.49 5.93
N GLY A 63 -11.44 1.99 5.67
CA GLY A 63 -10.50 2.41 6.71
C GLY A 63 -9.32 1.44 6.90
N SER A 64 -9.11 0.51 5.97
CA SER A 64 -7.85 -0.24 5.94
C SER A 64 -6.67 0.71 5.67
N VAL A 65 -5.49 0.38 6.18
CA VAL A 65 -4.30 1.26 6.13
C VAL A 65 -3.13 0.54 5.46
N TYR A 66 -2.41 1.25 4.58
CA TYR A 66 -1.09 0.84 4.11
C TYR A 66 -0.01 1.27 5.12
N ALA A 67 0.92 0.37 5.38
CA ALA A 67 2.10 0.65 6.18
C ALA A 67 3.35 0.01 5.56
N LEU A 68 4.53 0.57 5.83
CA LEU A 68 5.81 -0.10 5.58
C LEU A 68 6.13 -1.01 6.75
N TRP A 69 6.56 -2.23 6.47
CA TRP A 69 6.92 -3.22 7.48
C TRP A 69 8.44 -3.35 7.63
N ARG A 70 8.97 -2.86 8.76
CA ARG A 70 10.38 -2.99 9.14
C ARG A 70 10.67 -4.41 9.61
N HIS A 71 10.80 -5.39 8.72
CA HIS A 71 10.96 -6.79 9.14
C HIS A 71 12.41 -7.21 9.46
N ASP A 72 13.38 -6.43 9.01
CA ASP A 72 14.81 -6.66 9.21
C ASP A 72 15.49 -5.32 9.57
N ASP A 73 16.82 -5.29 9.48
CA ASP A 73 17.65 -4.14 9.85
C ASP A 73 17.93 -3.22 8.65
N ARG A 74 17.15 -3.31 7.56
CA ARG A 74 17.28 -2.38 6.45
C ARG A 74 16.94 -0.97 6.91
N GLU A 75 17.86 -0.04 6.62
CA GLU A 75 17.73 1.35 7.05
C GLU A 75 16.86 2.17 6.09
N ASP A 76 16.85 1.84 4.79
CA ASP A 76 16.11 2.59 3.79
C ASP A 76 14.62 2.17 3.75
N PRO A 77 13.68 3.06 4.11
CA PRO A 77 12.25 2.75 4.04
C PRO A 77 11.75 2.48 2.61
N ALA A 78 12.46 2.93 1.58
CA ALA A 78 12.13 2.65 0.18
C ALA A 78 12.34 1.17 -0.21
N ASP A 79 13.05 0.39 0.61
CA ASP A 79 13.24 -1.05 0.39
C ASP A 79 12.27 -1.92 1.21
N LEU A 80 11.47 -1.32 2.10
CA LEU A 80 10.62 -2.07 3.03
C LEU A 80 9.34 -2.57 2.35
N PRO A 81 8.87 -3.80 2.66
CA PRO A 81 7.60 -4.29 2.14
C PRO A 81 6.43 -3.43 2.58
N VAL A 82 5.47 -3.28 1.68
CA VAL A 82 4.19 -2.63 1.98
C VAL A 82 3.21 -3.70 2.45
N VAL A 83 2.55 -3.42 3.56
CA VAL A 83 1.51 -4.26 4.14
C VAL A 83 0.20 -3.51 4.20
N VAL A 84 -0.90 -4.26 4.19
CA VAL A 84 -2.24 -3.77 4.50
C VAL A 84 -2.66 -4.26 5.87
N LEU A 85 -3.15 -3.32 6.65
CA LEU A 85 -3.82 -3.48 7.92
C LEU A 85 -5.31 -3.33 7.66
N GLY A 86 -6.02 -4.44 7.52
CA GLY A 86 -7.45 -4.48 7.22
C GLY A 86 -8.30 -4.01 8.40
N ASP A 87 -9.31 -3.20 8.15
CA ASP A 87 -10.26 -2.69 9.15
C ASP A 87 -11.08 -3.79 9.84
N GLU A 88 -11.16 -4.99 9.24
CA GLU A 88 -11.72 -6.20 9.84
C GLU A 88 -10.69 -7.06 10.60
N GLY A 89 -9.44 -6.59 10.73
CA GLY A 89 -8.37 -7.26 11.48
C GLY A 89 -7.49 -8.22 10.66
N ALA A 90 -7.81 -8.43 9.38
CA ALA A 90 -6.95 -9.19 8.47
C ALA A 90 -5.69 -8.39 8.09
N VAL A 91 -4.56 -9.06 7.90
CA VAL A 91 -3.29 -8.42 7.50
C VAL A 91 -2.63 -9.16 6.36
N ALA A 92 -2.01 -8.45 5.43
CA ALA A 92 -1.27 -9.06 4.32
C ALA A 92 -0.09 -8.18 3.86
N VAL A 93 0.93 -8.80 3.28
CA VAL A 93 1.96 -8.09 2.50
C VAL A 93 1.47 -7.98 1.07
N VAL A 94 1.47 -6.77 0.50
CA VAL A 94 0.92 -6.51 -0.83
C VAL A 94 1.99 -6.20 -1.87
N SER A 95 3.13 -5.66 -1.46
CA SER A 95 4.27 -5.46 -2.34
C SER A 95 5.58 -5.55 -1.57
N GLU A 96 6.66 -5.89 -2.26
CA GLU A 96 7.98 -6.01 -1.65
C GLU A 96 8.64 -4.67 -1.31
N ASN A 97 8.14 -3.58 -1.91
CA ASN A 97 8.61 -2.22 -1.71
C ASN A 97 7.57 -1.20 -2.23
N PRO A 98 7.69 0.09 -1.89
CA PRO A 98 6.76 1.14 -2.32
C PRO A 98 6.60 1.27 -3.84
N ARG A 99 7.62 0.91 -4.62
CA ARG A 99 7.51 0.90 -6.09
C ARG A 99 6.56 -0.18 -6.59
N GLY A 100 6.48 -1.33 -5.91
CA GLY A 100 5.46 -2.34 -6.18
C GLY A 100 4.05 -1.82 -5.92
N LEU A 101 3.84 -1.08 -4.82
CA LEU A 101 2.55 -0.43 -4.54
C LEU A 101 2.15 0.55 -5.65
N VAL A 102 3.06 1.38 -6.14
CA VAL A 102 2.80 2.29 -7.28
C VAL A 102 2.26 1.54 -8.50
N LEU A 103 2.75 0.32 -8.76
CA LEU A 103 2.19 -0.51 -9.83
C LEU A 103 0.78 -0.99 -9.48
N LEU A 104 0.54 -1.50 -8.27
CA LEU A 104 -0.78 -1.99 -7.86
C LEU A 104 -1.86 -0.91 -7.96
N LEU A 105 -1.55 0.32 -7.53
CA LEU A 105 -2.48 1.46 -7.61
C LEU A 105 -2.86 1.80 -9.07
N GLY A 106 -2.00 1.50 -10.04
CA GLY A 106 -2.30 1.65 -11.47
C GLY A 106 -3.39 0.69 -11.98
N ALA A 107 -3.73 -0.35 -11.22
CA ALA A 107 -4.90 -1.19 -11.50
C ALA A 107 -6.22 -0.46 -11.22
N ASP A 108 -6.18 0.62 -10.41
CA ASP A 108 -7.32 1.45 -10.02
C ASP A 108 -8.46 0.65 -9.37
N SER A 109 -8.10 -0.19 -8.40
CA SER A 109 -9.00 -1.04 -7.62
C SER A 109 -8.47 -1.14 -6.19
N GLU A 110 -9.38 -1.12 -5.22
CA GLU A 110 -9.02 -1.26 -3.80
C GLU A 110 -8.34 -2.61 -3.52
N ILE A 111 -7.38 -2.64 -2.60
CA ILE A 111 -6.85 -3.91 -2.10
C ILE A 111 -7.75 -4.44 -0.98
N GLY A 112 -8.28 -5.64 -1.18
CA GLY A 112 -8.97 -6.43 -0.17
C GLY A 112 -8.02 -7.38 0.56
N VAL A 113 -8.26 -7.56 1.86
CA VAL A 113 -7.58 -8.55 2.71
C VAL A 113 -8.61 -9.30 3.54
N ASP A 114 -8.47 -10.62 3.62
CA ASP A 114 -9.36 -11.51 4.36
C ASP A 114 -8.55 -12.54 5.15
N HIS A 115 -9.07 -12.96 6.30
CA HIS A 115 -8.38 -13.96 7.13
C HIS A 115 -8.19 -15.29 6.38
N GLY A 116 -6.93 -15.70 6.21
CA GLY A 116 -6.58 -16.97 5.58
C GLY A 116 -6.58 -16.95 4.05
N TYR A 117 -6.82 -15.80 3.42
CA TYR A 117 -6.79 -15.64 1.97
C TYR A 117 -5.67 -14.69 1.53
N PRO A 118 -5.11 -14.86 0.32
CA PRO A 118 -4.19 -13.89 -0.27
C PRO A 118 -4.87 -12.53 -0.49
N PRO A 119 -4.11 -11.42 -0.48
CA PRO A 119 -4.65 -10.12 -0.88
C PRO A 119 -5.12 -10.15 -2.33
N TYR A 120 -6.17 -9.38 -2.63
CA TYR A 120 -6.79 -9.34 -3.95
C TYR A 120 -7.22 -7.91 -4.31
N LEU A 121 -7.45 -7.66 -5.59
CA LEU A 121 -8.09 -6.44 -6.07
C LEU A 121 -9.62 -6.58 -5.95
N ARG A 122 -10.28 -5.61 -5.32
CA ARG A 122 -11.72 -5.61 -5.07
C ARG A 122 -12.47 -4.99 -6.25
N GLY A 123 -13.58 -5.62 -6.62
CA GLY A 123 -14.48 -5.14 -7.66
C GLY A 123 -14.18 -5.72 -9.03
N GLU A 124 -14.99 -5.32 -10.01
CA GLU A 124 -14.79 -5.71 -11.42
C GLU A 124 -13.74 -4.79 -12.06
N PRO A 125 -12.96 -5.28 -13.04
CA PRO A 125 -12.06 -4.45 -13.83
C PRO A 125 -12.81 -3.25 -14.41
N GLN A 126 -12.28 -2.05 -14.21
CA GLN A 126 -12.85 -0.84 -14.80
C GLN A 126 -12.57 -0.86 -16.31
N ASP A 127 -13.60 -1.17 -17.11
CA ASP A 127 -13.51 -1.27 -18.58
C ASP A 127 -13.27 0.09 -19.26
N GLU A 128 -13.52 1.21 -18.57
CA GLU A 128 -13.39 2.55 -19.14
C GLU A 128 -12.12 3.29 -18.64
N ASP A 129 -11.35 3.84 -19.59
CA ASP A 129 -10.25 4.77 -19.33
C ASP A 129 -10.83 6.14 -18.87
N GLY A 130 -11.31 6.18 -17.63
CA GLY A 130 -11.79 7.40 -16.99
C GLY A 130 -10.68 8.44 -16.74
N PRO A 131 -11.03 9.70 -16.42
CA PRO A 131 -10.05 10.78 -16.21
C PRO A 131 -8.98 10.47 -15.17
N ARG A 132 -9.34 9.76 -14.09
CA ARG A 132 -8.42 9.28 -13.04
C ARG A 132 -7.36 8.34 -13.61
N ARG A 133 -7.80 7.29 -14.31
CA ARG A 133 -6.94 6.28 -14.93
C ARG A 133 -6.03 6.88 -16.01
N ALA A 134 -6.54 7.82 -16.81
CA ALA A 134 -5.74 8.56 -17.80
C ALA A 134 -4.65 9.43 -17.14
N ARG A 135 -4.98 10.12 -16.04
CA ARG A 135 -4.04 10.90 -15.24
C ARG A 135 -2.95 10.03 -14.62
N TYR A 136 -3.32 8.89 -14.02
CA TYR A 136 -2.36 7.95 -13.46
C TYR A 136 -1.42 7.37 -14.52
N ARG A 137 -1.96 7.02 -15.70
CA ARG A 137 -1.18 6.54 -16.86
C ARG A 137 -0.14 7.58 -17.30
N ALA A 138 -0.53 8.85 -17.43
CA ALA A 138 0.38 9.92 -17.83
C ALA A 138 1.49 10.13 -16.78
N TRP A 139 1.13 10.09 -15.50
CA TRP A 139 2.08 10.20 -14.39
C TRP A 139 3.08 9.03 -14.33
N LEU A 140 2.63 7.79 -14.54
CA LEU A 140 3.53 6.64 -14.65
C LEU A 140 4.51 6.79 -15.82
N GLN A 141 4.05 7.34 -16.94
CA GLN A 141 4.91 7.56 -18.11
C GLN A 141 5.97 8.64 -17.83
N GLU A 142 5.58 9.72 -17.15
CA GLU A 142 6.47 10.82 -16.78
C GLU A 142 7.56 10.40 -15.77
N HIS A 143 7.18 9.70 -14.71
CA HIS A 143 8.07 9.43 -13.58
C HIS A 143 8.76 8.05 -13.62
N PHE A 144 8.15 7.07 -14.29
CA PHE A 144 8.64 5.69 -14.32
C PHE A 144 8.88 5.18 -15.75
N GLY A 145 8.58 5.99 -16.77
CA GLY A 145 8.80 5.63 -18.17
C GLY A 145 7.92 4.49 -18.68
N ARG A 146 6.78 4.23 -18.05
CA ARG A 146 5.90 3.10 -18.37
C ARG A 146 4.41 3.44 -18.35
N GLY A 147 3.60 2.59 -18.97
CA GLY A 147 2.14 2.63 -18.86
C GLY A 147 1.59 1.92 -17.61
N LEU A 148 0.27 1.87 -17.54
CA LEU A 148 -0.49 1.10 -16.53
C LEU A 148 -0.03 -0.38 -16.51
N PRO A 149 -0.10 -1.05 -15.35
CA PRO A 149 0.22 -2.46 -15.26
C PRO A 149 -0.78 -3.31 -16.06
N THR A 150 -0.31 -4.45 -16.54
CA THR A 150 -1.16 -5.56 -16.96
C THR A 150 -1.61 -6.39 -15.76
N ASP A 151 -2.68 -7.18 -15.89
CA ASP A 151 -3.13 -8.09 -14.83
C ASP A 151 -2.02 -9.06 -14.39
N ALA A 152 -1.22 -9.54 -15.34
CA ALA A 152 -0.08 -10.42 -15.04
C ALA A 152 1.00 -9.72 -14.19
N GLU A 153 1.24 -8.43 -14.40
CA GLU A 153 2.17 -7.66 -13.58
C GLU A 153 1.61 -7.41 -12.18
N VAL A 154 0.31 -7.12 -12.07
CA VAL A 154 -0.37 -7.01 -10.77
C VAL A 154 -0.25 -8.31 -9.99
N SER A 155 -0.61 -9.45 -10.61
CA SER A 155 -0.50 -10.77 -9.99
C SER A 155 0.94 -11.06 -9.57
N ALA A 156 1.92 -10.78 -10.42
CA ALA A 156 3.34 -10.99 -10.10
C ALA A 156 3.81 -10.18 -8.88
N VAL A 157 3.32 -8.94 -8.70
CA VAL A 157 3.65 -8.13 -7.52
C VAL A 157 3.06 -8.75 -6.25
N LEU A 158 1.76 -9.10 -6.27
CA LEU A 158 1.08 -9.71 -5.12
C LEU A 158 1.69 -11.07 -4.74
N GLU A 159 1.93 -11.93 -5.74
CA GLU A 159 2.51 -13.25 -5.55
C GLU A 159 3.96 -13.17 -5.05
N GLY A 160 4.79 -12.30 -5.64
CA GLY A 160 6.17 -12.11 -5.20
C GLY A 160 6.28 -11.65 -3.74
N ALA A 161 5.43 -10.69 -3.36
CA ALA A 161 5.35 -10.20 -1.99
C ALA A 161 4.90 -11.29 -1.01
N ARG A 162 3.85 -12.05 -1.37
CA ARG A 162 3.36 -13.17 -0.58
C ARG A 162 4.42 -14.25 -0.40
N ASP A 163 5.07 -14.68 -1.48
CA ASP A 163 6.03 -15.77 -1.46
C ASP A 163 7.27 -15.41 -0.65
N ARG A 164 7.71 -14.15 -0.72
CA ARG A 164 8.91 -13.69 -0.01
C ARG A 164 8.64 -13.33 1.45
N HIS A 165 7.51 -12.69 1.74
CA HIS A 165 7.27 -12.04 3.03
C HIS A 165 6.00 -12.51 3.76
N GLY A 166 5.10 -13.24 3.10
CA GLY A 166 3.79 -13.61 3.65
C GLY A 166 3.88 -14.44 4.95
N GLU A 167 4.60 -15.57 4.94
CA GLU A 167 4.76 -16.39 6.14
C GLU A 167 5.54 -15.66 7.26
N PRO A 168 6.69 -15.00 6.98
CA PRO A 168 7.36 -14.17 7.98
C PRO A 168 6.46 -13.11 8.62
N PHE A 169 5.66 -12.40 7.82
CA PHE A 169 4.76 -11.36 8.28
C PHE A 169 3.65 -11.94 9.16
N ALA A 170 2.97 -12.99 8.69
CA ALA A 170 1.90 -13.66 9.43
C ALA A 170 2.41 -14.20 10.78
N ARG A 171 3.61 -14.78 10.80
CA ARG A 171 4.24 -15.29 12.03
C ARG A 171 4.60 -14.17 13.01
N TRP A 172 5.04 -13.01 12.50
CA TRP A 172 5.33 -11.85 13.33
C TRP A 172 4.04 -11.24 13.89
N ALA A 173 3.08 -10.92 13.01
CA ALA A 173 1.81 -10.29 13.38
C ALA A 173 0.99 -11.18 14.33
N GLY A 174 0.96 -12.51 14.11
CA GLY A 174 0.24 -13.47 14.94
C GLY A 174 0.69 -13.54 16.40
N ARG A 175 1.86 -12.98 16.75
CA ARG A 175 2.30 -12.85 18.16
C ARG A 175 1.51 -11.77 18.92
N TYR A 176 0.87 -10.87 18.21
CA TYR A 176 0.18 -9.69 18.75
C TYR A 176 -1.32 -9.71 18.47
N LEU A 177 -1.75 -10.33 17.36
CA LEU A 177 -3.15 -10.39 16.93
C LEU A 177 -3.93 -11.57 17.53
N ALA A 178 -3.25 -12.51 18.19
CA ALA A 178 -3.91 -13.60 18.89
C ALA A 178 -4.40 -13.11 20.27
N SER A 179 -5.69 -12.80 20.37
CA SER A 179 -6.44 -12.67 21.62
C SER A 179 -7.54 -13.73 21.73
#